data_AF-A0A7W4FZ58-F1
#
_entry.id   AF-A0A7W4FZ58-F1
#
_cell.length_a   1.000
_cell.length_b   1.000
_cell.length_c   1.000
_cell.angle_alpha   90.00
_cell.angle_beta   90.00
_cell.angle_gamma   90.00
#
_symmetry.space_group_name_H-M   'P 1'
#
loop_
_entity.id
_entity.type
_entity.pdbx_description
1 polymer ?
#
loop_
_entity_poly.entity_id
_entity_poly.type
_entity_poly.pdbx_seq_one_letter_code
_entity_poly.pdbx_strand_id
1 'polypeptide(L)' 'MLELISLLLHDAFFSAIPAIGFAMVFNVPKRYLLYCALAGAIGHSSRTL' A
#
# COMPACT_ATOMS: atom_id res chain seq x y z
N MET A 1 2.97 15.30 16.45
CA MET A 1 3.83 15.12 15.26
C MET A 1 4.28 13.67 15.09
N LEU A 2 4.87 13.03 16.12
CA LEU A 2 5.28 11.61 16.07
C LEU A 2 4.11 10.61 15.91
N GLU A 3 2.96 10.91 16.51
CA GLU A 3 1.72 10.11 16.38
C GLU A 3 1.22 10.04 14.92
N LEU A 4 1.23 11.17 14.22
CA LEU A 4 0.70 11.27 12.86
C LEU A 4 1.52 10.44 11.86
N ILE A 5 2.85 10.44 12.02
CA ILE A 5 3.77 9.65 11.20
C ILE A 5 3.63 8.15 11.49
N SER A 6 3.46 7.76 12.75
CA SER A 6 3.20 6.36 13.11
C SER A 6 1.86 5.88 12.54
N LEU A 7 0.83 6.72 12.59
CA LEU A 7 -0.48 6.41 12.05
C LEU A 7 -0.43 6.26 10.52
N LEU A 8 0.22 7.20 9.83
CA LEU A 8 0.38 7.19 8.38
C LEU A 8 1.18 5.97 7.88
N LEU A 9 2.22 5.58 8.63
CA LEU A 9 3.04 4.42 8.29
C LEU A 9 2.27 3.11 8.51
N HIS A 10 1.47 3.03 9.56
CA HIS A 10 0.60 1.88 9.83
C HIS A 10 -0.50 1.75 8.77
N ASP A 11 -1.15 2.87 8.41
CA ASP A 11 -2.17 2.92 7.36
C ASP A 11 -1.61 2.55 5.98
N ALA A 12 -0.43 3.07 5.62
CA ALA A 12 0.23 2.73 4.36
C ALA A 12 0.60 1.24 4.30
N PHE A 13 1.07 0.66 5.40
CA PHE A 13 1.38 -0.77 5.48
C PHE A 13 0.13 -1.64 5.41
N PHE A 14 -0.95 -1.24 6.10
CA PHE A 14 -2.24 -1.93 6.03
C PHE A 14 -2.91 -1.81 4.67
N SER A 15 -2.73 -0.71 3.94
CA SER A 15 -3.28 -0.49 2.60
C SER A 15 -2.51 -1.22 1.50
N ALA A 16 -1.21 -1.50 1.71
CA ALA A 16 -0.43 -2.33 0.80
C ALA A 16 -0.91 -3.80 0.75
N ILE A 17 -1.42 -4.33 1.88
CA ILE A 17 -1.93 -5.71 1.98
C ILE A 17 -3.08 -6.00 0.99
N PRO A 18 -4.19 -5.23 0.96
CA PRO A 18 -5.26 -5.44 -0.01
C PRO A 18 -4.79 -5.15 -1.45
N ALA A 19 -3.90 -4.19 -1.69
CA ALA A 19 -3.36 -3.91 -3.02
C ALA A 19 -2.60 -5.12 -3.59
N ILE A 20 -1.77 -5.77 -2.76
CA ILE A 20 -1.10 -7.04 -3.11
C ILE A 20 -2.14 -8.16 -3.26
N GLY A 21 -3.14 -8.23 -2.38
CA GLY A 21 -4.21 -9.23 -2.44
C GLY A 21 -4.99 -9.20 -3.76
N PHE A 22 -5.39 -8.01 -4.22
CA PHE A 22 -6.03 -7.84 -5.53
C PHE A 22 -5.09 -8.26 -6.66
N ALA A 23 -3.83 -7.83 -6.62
CA ALA A 23 -2.86 -8.21 -7.64
C ALA A 23 -2.61 -9.75 -7.70
N MET A 24 -2.64 -10.45 -6.56
CA MET A 24 -2.59 -11.91 -6.53
C MET A 24 -3.83 -12.56 -7.15
N VAL A 25 -5.04 -12.03 -6.88
CA VAL A 25 -6.29 -12.52 -7.51
C VAL A 25 -6.24 -12.38 -9.04
N PHE A 26 -5.61 -11.33 -9.56
CA PHE A 26 -5.40 -11.13 -11.00
C PHE A 26 -4.19 -11.90 -11.58
N ASN A 27 -3.57 -12.82 -10.82
CA ASN A 27 -2.41 -13.60 -11.24
C ASN A 27 -1.23 -12.74 -11.75
N VAL A 28 -1.01 -11.58 -11.13
CA VAL A 28 0.05 -10.65 -11.51
C VAL A 28 1.43 -11.24 -11.19
N PRO A 29 2.41 -11.18 -12.11
CA PRO A 29 3.75 -11.68 -11.88
C PRO A 29 4.42 -11.01 -10.66
N LYS A 30 5.15 -11.80 -9.86
CA LYS A 30 5.72 -11.37 -8.56
C LYS A 30 6.55 -10.09 -8.61
N ARG A 31 7.17 -9.82 -9.76
CA ARG A 31 7.93 -8.58 -10.04
C ARG A 31 7.06 -7.32 -9.98
N TYR A 32 5.79 -7.43 -10.35
CA TYR A 32 4.83 -6.32 -10.37
C TYR A 32 4.05 -6.19 -9.05
N LEU A 33 4.03 -7.23 -8.20
CA LEU A 33 3.42 -7.14 -6.87
C LEU A 33 4.06 -6.04 -6.01
N LEU A 34 5.39 -5.86 -6.11
CA LEU A 34 6.09 -4.79 -5.40
C LEU A 34 5.65 -3.39 -5.88
N TYR A 35 5.42 -3.25 -7.20
CA TYR A 35 4.89 -2.01 -7.78
C TYR A 35 3.43 -1.76 -7.38
N CYS A 36 2.60 -2.80 -7.29
CA CYS A 36 1.22 -2.68 -6.79
C CYS A 36 1.18 -2.29 -5.32
N ALA A 37 2.06 -2.85 -4.49
CA ALA A 37 2.20 -2.48 -3.08
C ALA A 37 2.61 -1.01 -2.92
N LEU A 38 3.62 -0.57 -3.69
CA LEU A 38 4.07 0.81 -3.71
C LEU A 38 2.99 1.75 -4.23
N ALA A 39 2.29 1.39 -5.31
CA ALA A 39 1.20 2.18 -5.85
C ALA A 39 0.01 2.30 -4.87
N GLY A 40 -0.32 1.22 -4.15
CA GLY A 40 -1.33 1.23 -3.09
C GLY A 40 -0.93 2.10 -1.90
N ALA A 41 0.32 1.98 -1.43
CA ALA A 41 0.85 2.81 -0.35
C ALA A 41 0.92 4.30 -0.74
N ILE A 42 1.36 4.61 -1.96
CA ILE A 42 1.43 5.97 -2.50
C ILE A 42 0.02 6.55 -2.67
N GLY A 43 -0.92 5.79 -3.27
CA GLY A 43 -2.30 6.23 -3.46
C GLY A 43 -3.02 6.52 -2.15
N HIS A 44 -2.78 5.71 -1.12
CA HIS A 44 -3.32 5.94 0.23
C HIS A 44 -2.65 7.15 0.90
N SER A 45 -1.32 7.25 0.82
CA SER A 45 -0.57 8.38 1.38
C SER A 45 -0.95 9.72 0.75
N SER A 46 -1.24 9.76 -0.55
CA SER A 46 -1.76 10.95 -1.26
C SER A 46 -3.21 11.30 -0.91
N ARG A 47 -3.97 10.37 -0.33
CA ARG A 47 -5.37 10.59 0.05
C ARG A 47 -5.53 10.91 1.53
N THR A 48 -4.56 10.52 2.35
CA THR A 48 -4.48 10.85 3.78
C THR A 48 -3.81 12.22 4.04
N LEU A 49 -3.15 12.81 3.04
CA LEU A 49 -2.61 14.18 3.04
C LEU A 49 -3.68 15.15 2.51
#